data_AF-A0A0F5NIC8-F1
#
_entry.id   AF-A0A0F5NIC8-F1
#
_cell.length_a   1.000
_cell.length_b   1.000
_cell.length_c   1.000
_cell.angle_alpha   90.00
_cell.angle_beta   90.00
_cell.angle_gamma   90.00
#
_symmetry.space_group_name_H-M   'P 1'
#
loop_
_entity.id
_entity.type
_entity.pdbx_description
1 polymer ?
#
loop_
_entity_poly.entity_id
_entity_poly.type
_entity_poly.pdbx_seq_one_letter_code
_entity_poly.pdbx_strand_id
1 'polypeptide(L)'
;MSADSQLAVAVGHPRRSVIDAAWRAIGPGVEVLSSDDGGPLSRTVKRIIDPLVLRLRSNPQYSAPVVNPETAAAMRDLIVGSGPELRSAAAWFDVLKLERRRQRIRTGNAQELYFPVCFELAVTKGPPAPQDRETAAAVLGDLHQGRDRTAIEVLHQYVADPEAVAKLADQLDRSWRDVRAPETAPATVTGPFLAELATVLGPANSHGTATARQRVWSAMIADATPYNLGALARVEGAHLPWSIVELGLSSVAPQRPPRVAGESDSDRPLDRSVVDRVRATLRRALDRDALPDIPLLCEEEVDRACAPWGLLSEDKQATLVAGIEIAVELDPLDPSAAGRYALAAQIQARLRKEAYVLHARRYLAEGGPLHPRQRQVVDDLAAYAQPYLSRLWARLHGRDVWQEPCDDVDDVRSLLEGVARSVSLDHRQRIKAMLELQVAG
;
A
#
# COMPACT_ATOMS: atom_id res chain seq x y z
N MET A 1 -13.67 57.36 20.09
CA MET A 1 -13.09 56.02 20.34
C MET A 1 -14.20 54.99 20.32
N SER A 2 -14.33 54.26 19.23
CA SER A 2 -14.82 52.88 19.20
C SER A 2 -14.35 52.32 17.87
N ALA A 3 -13.49 51.30 17.98
CA ALA A 3 -12.80 50.67 16.88
C ALA A 3 -13.76 49.69 16.20
N ASP A 4 -14.11 49.98 14.95
CA ASP A 4 -14.62 48.98 14.02
C ASP A 4 -13.49 48.01 13.69
N SER A 5 -13.39 46.93 14.46
CA SER A 5 -12.61 45.75 14.07
C SER A 5 -13.48 44.87 13.19
N GLN A 6 -13.48 45.16 11.89
CA GLN A 6 -13.89 44.20 10.87
C GLN A 6 -12.92 43.01 10.92
N LEU A 7 -13.30 41.96 11.63
CA LEU A 7 -12.71 40.63 11.48
C LEU A 7 -13.08 40.13 10.09
N ALA A 8 -12.22 40.41 9.11
CA ALA A 8 -12.22 39.73 7.83
C ALA A 8 -12.08 38.23 8.09
N VAL A 9 -13.13 37.47 7.82
CA VAL A 9 -13.08 36.01 7.84
C VAL A 9 -12.06 35.60 6.77
N ALA A 10 -10.87 35.20 7.19
CA ALA A 10 -9.82 34.73 6.30
C ALA A 10 -10.32 33.43 5.63
N VAL A 11 -10.87 33.56 4.42
CA VAL A 11 -11.27 32.42 3.59
C VAL A 11 -10.00 31.66 3.24
N GLY A 12 -9.82 30.48 3.83
CA GLY A 12 -8.69 29.61 3.51
C GLY A 12 -8.74 29.15 2.05
N HIS A 13 -7.57 28.98 1.45
CA HIS A 13 -7.43 28.55 0.06
C HIS A 13 -7.23 27.03 -0.02
N PRO A 14 -7.96 26.32 -0.90
CA PRO A 14 -7.67 24.92 -1.17
C PRO A 14 -6.23 24.76 -1.66
N ARG A 15 -5.45 23.93 -0.96
CA ARG A 15 -4.02 23.71 -1.24
C ARG A 15 -3.75 23.38 -2.71
N ARG A 16 -4.59 22.54 -3.30
CA ARG A 16 -4.49 22.14 -4.71
C ARG A 16 -4.61 23.35 -5.65
N SER A 17 -5.51 24.28 -5.36
CA SER A 17 -5.69 25.49 -6.16
C SER A 17 -4.50 26.44 -6.04
N VAL A 18 -3.87 26.53 -4.86
CA VAL A 18 -2.64 27.30 -4.66
C VAL A 18 -1.50 26.74 -5.51
N ILE A 19 -1.28 25.41 -5.47
CA ILE A 19 -0.24 24.75 -6.27
C ILE A 19 -0.51 24.92 -7.77
N ASP A 20 -1.75 24.74 -8.22
CA ASP A 20 -2.11 24.92 -9.63
C ASP A 20 -1.85 26.35 -10.11
N ALA A 21 -2.29 27.36 -9.34
CA ALA A 21 -2.08 28.77 -9.67
C ALA A 21 -0.61 29.20 -9.62
N ALA A 22 0.19 28.61 -8.72
CA ALA A 22 1.63 28.85 -8.65
C ALA A 22 2.37 28.19 -9.82
N TRP A 23 1.99 26.95 -10.17
CA TRP A 23 2.56 26.23 -11.30
C TRP A 23 2.35 26.97 -12.62
N ARG A 24 1.13 27.44 -12.87
CA ARG A 24 0.81 28.23 -14.08
C ARG A 24 1.58 29.54 -14.16
N ALA A 25 1.98 30.11 -13.02
CA ALA A 25 2.75 31.34 -12.97
C ALA A 25 4.25 31.15 -13.31
N ILE A 26 4.75 29.91 -13.33
CA ILE A 26 6.14 29.62 -13.75
C ILE A 26 6.34 29.97 -15.23
N GLY A 27 5.31 29.77 -16.06
CA GLY A 27 5.37 29.99 -17.50
C GLY A 27 5.92 28.78 -18.28
N PRO A 28 6.41 28.99 -19.51
CA PRO A 28 6.82 27.89 -20.40
C PRO A 28 8.07 27.16 -19.91
N GLY A 29 8.33 25.98 -20.46
CA GLY A 29 9.49 25.14 -20.19
C GLY A 29 9.27 24.05 -19.13
N VAL A 30 8.02 23.81 -18.72
CA VAL A 30 7.64 22.76 -17.75
C VAL A 30 6.58 21.80 -18.32
N GLU A 31 6.40 21.78 -19.64
CA GLU A 31 5.32 21.09 -20.34
C GLU A 31 5.35 19.57 -20.07
N VAL A 32 6.53 18.95 -20.04
CA VAL A 32 6.69 17.51 -19.76
C VAL A 32 6.36 17.12 -18.31
N LEU A 33 6.26 18.11 -17.43
CA LEU A 33 5.85 17.97 -16.03
C LEU A 33 4.40 18.45 -15.81
N SER A 34 3.71 18.86 -16.87
CA SER A 34 2.35 19.42 -16.86
C SER A 34 1.33 18.47 -17.49
N SER A 35 0.07 18.58 -17.09
CA SER A 35 -1.06 17.98 -17.80
C SER A 35 -1.47 18.81 -19.02
N ASP A 36 -2.34 18.24 -19.86
CA ASP A 36 -2.82 18.88 -21.09
C ASP A 36 -3.55 20.22 -20.84
N ASP A 37 -4.06 20.43 -19.63
CA ASP A 37 -4.70 21.68 -19.18
C ASP A 37 -3.71 22.74 -18.68
N GLY A 38 -2.40 22.46 -18.73
CA GLY A 38 -1.32 23.33 -18.27
C GLY A 38 -1.11 23.37 -16.74
N GLY A 39 -1.86 22.57 -15.98
CA GLY A 39 -1.60 22.35 -14.54
C GLY A 39 -0.46 21.35 -14.31
N PRO A 40 0.03 21.18 -13.08
CA PRO A 40 1.06 20.18 -12.79
C PRO A 40 0.46 18.76 -12.85
N LEU A 41 1.23 17.80 -13.36
CA LEU A 41 0.86 16.39 -13.24
C LEU A 41 0.73 16.00 -11.76
N SER A 42 -0.19 15.07 -11.47
CA SER A 42 -0.30 14.49 -10.12
C SER A 42 1.03 13.90 -9.62
N ARG A 43 1.86 13.37 -10.53
CA ARG A 43 3.20 12.87 -10.19
C ARG A 43 4.20 13.98 -9.94
N THR A 44 4.13 15.10 -10.67
CA THR A 44 4.96 16.28 -10.42
C THR A 44 4.74 16.82 -9.01
N VAL A 45 3.47 16.89 -8.59
CA VAL A 45 3.13 17.28 -7.21
C VAL A 45 3.76 16.31 -6.20
N LYS A 46 3.50 15.01 -6.37
CA LYS A 46 3.94 13.97 -5.41
C LYS A 46 5.45 13.73 -5.37
N ARG A 47 6.17 13.96 -6.47
CA ARG A 47 7.58 13.59 -6.62
C ARG A 47 8.54 14.77 -6.60
N ILE A 48 8.06 15.98 -6.88
CA ILE A 48 8.90 17.18 -6.91
C ILE A 48 8.35 18.22 -5.93
N ILE A 49 7.10 18.68 -6.12
CA ILE A 49 6.58 19.82 -5.37
C ILE A 49 6.52 19.52 -3.87
N ASP A 50 5.89 18.42 -3.47
CA ASP A 50 5.69 18.08 -2.07
C ASP A 50 7.03 17.74 -1.36
N PRO A 51 7.87 16.83 -1.89
CA PRO A 51 9.10 16.44 -1.20
C PRO A 51 10.28 17.39 -1.37
N LEU A 52 10.44 18.05 -2.52
CA LEU A 52 11.70 18.75 -2.86
C LEU A 52 11.57 20.28 -2.82
N VAL A 53 10.44 20.82 -3.24
CA VAL A 53 10.17 22.27 -3.24
C VAL A 53 9.57 22.72 -1.90
N LEU A 54 8.40 22.20 -1.55
CA LEU A 54 7.71 22.53 -0.30
C LEU A 54 8.31 21.81 0.90
N ARG A 55 8.95 20.65 0.68
CA ARG A 55 9.60 19.83 1.70
C ARG A 55 8.67 19.57 2.89
N LEU A 56 7.53 18.94 2.64
CA LEU A 56 6.43 18.81 3.62
C LEU A 56 6.86 18.16 4.96
N ARG A 57 7.91 17.34 4.99
CA ARG A 57 8.47 16.79 6.23
C ARG A 57 9.04 17.87 7.14
N SER A 58 9.72 18.87 6.58
CA SER A 58 10.30 20.00 7.31
C SER A 58 9.33 21.17 7.45
N ASN A 59 8.32 21.24 6.58
CA ASN A 59 7.32 22.31 6.55
C ASN A 59 5.87 21.75 6.57
N PRO A 60 5.44 21.11 7.67
CA PRO A 60 4.14 20.45 7.76
C PRO A 60 2.96 21.40 7.56
N GLN A 61 3.13 22.71 7.79
CA GLN A 61 2.12 23.73 7.55
C GLN A 61 1.64 23.79 6.09
N TYR A 62 2.48 23.36 5.12
CA TYR A 62 2.11 23.30 3.70
C TYR A 62 1.29 22.06 3.32
N SER A 63 1.07 21.12 4.24
CA SER A 63 0.36 19.86 3.99
C SER A 63 -1.16 19.94 4.18
N ALA A 64 -1.65 20.97 4.89
CA ALA A 64 -3.06 21.13 5.20
C ALA A 64 -3.92 21.20 3.91
N PRO A 65 -5.09 20.52 3.85
CA PRO A 65 -5.96 20.55 2.66
C PRO A 65 -6.44 21.96 2.29
N VAL A 66 -6.60 22.82 3.29
CA VAL A 66 -6.94 24.23 3.17
C VAL A 66 -5.91 25.02 3.97
N VAL A 67 -5.25 25.98 3.31
CA VAL A 67 -4.18 26.80 3.90
C VAL A 67 -4.65 28.24 4.09
N ASN A 68 -4.15 28.92 5.13
CA ASN A 68 -4.44 30.34 5.33
C ASN A 68 -3.75 31.20 4.24
N PRO A 69 -4.15 32.48 4.06
CA PRO A 69 -3.60 33.34 3.01
C PRO A 69 -2.08 33.53 3.07
N GLU A 70 -1.49 33.64 4.26
CA GLU A 70 -0.04 33.79 4.45
C GLU A 70 0.72 32.54 4.00
N THR A 71 0.24 31.36 4.39
CA THR A 71 0.80 30.07 3.98
C THR A 71 0.63 29.85 2.48
N ALA A 72 -0.51 30.24 1.91
CA ALA A 72 -0.76 30.17 0.47
C ALA A 72 0.22 31.06 -0.32
N ALA A 73 0.49 32.27 0.17
CA ALA A 73 1.47 33.18 -0.43
C ALA A 73 2.89 32.58 -0.36
N ALA A 74 3.30 32.09 0.81
CA ALA A 74 4.61 31.45 0.98
C ALA A 74 4.80 30.22 0.08
N MET A 75 3.78 29.37 -0.06
CA MET A 75 3.80 28.23 -0.98
C MET A 75 3.97 28.70 -2.44
N ARG A 76 3.23 29.74 -2.84
CA ARG A 76 3.33 30.31 -4.19
C ARG A 76 4.73 30.83 -4.47
N ASP A 77 5.31 31.58 -3.53
CA ASP A 77 6.64 32.15 -3.67
C ASP A 77 7.72 31.07 -3.78
N LEU A 78 7.62 29.99 -3.00
CA LEU A 78 8.55 28.85 -3.10
C LEU A 78 8.46 28.15 -4.47
N ILE A 79 7.24 27.89 -4.95
CA ILE A 79 7.03 27.19 -6.23
C ILE A 79 7.48 28.05 -7.41
N VAL A 80 7.07 29.32 -7.44
CA VAL A 80 7.47 30.26 -8.51
C VAL A 80 8.96 30.56 -8.43
N GLY A 81 9.51 30.71 -7.23
CA GLY A 81 10.94 30.90 -6.99
C GLY A 81 11.79 29.73 -7.47
N SER A 82 11.26 28.50 -7.40
CA SER A 82 11.90 27.29 -7.94
C SER A 82 11.72 27.11 -9.45
N GLY A 83 11.15 28.10 -10.15
CA GLY A 83 10.85 28.03 -11.58
C GLY A 83 12.05 27.70 -12.48
N PRO A 84 13.24 28.30 -12.28
CA PRO A 84 14.45 27.95 -13.04
C PRO A 84 14.87 26.48 -12.89
N GLU A 85 14.82 25.94 -11.68
CA GLU A 85 15.14 24.55 -11.37
C GLU A 85 14.09 23.61 -11.98
N LEU A 86 12.80 23.98 -11.90
CA LEU A 86 11.71 23.20 -12.49
C LEU A 86 11.81 23.13 -14.03
N ARG A 87 12.19 24.23 -14.69
CA ARG A 87 12.48 24.23 -16.13
C ARG A 87 13.70 23.38 -16.48
N SER A 88 14.76 23.50 -15.69
CA SER A 88 15.97 22.70 -15.88
C SER A 88 15.68 21.21 -15.66
N ALA A 89 14.83 20.85 -14.69
CA ALA A 89 14.40 19.49 -14.43
C ALA A 89 13.56 18.93 -15.59
N ALA A 90 12.67 19.74 -16.16
CA ALA A 90 11.94 19.37 -17.37
C ALA A 90 12.90 19.08 -18.55
N ALA A 91 13.91 19.93 -18.76
CA ALA A 91 14.93 19.71 -19.78
C ALA A 91 15.75 18.43 -19.54
N TRP A 92 16.19 18.19 -18.30
CA TRP A 92 16.86 16.94 -17.91
C TRP A 92 15.99 15.71 -18.18
N PHE A 93 14.68 15.80 -17.92
CA PHE A 93 13.77 14.68 -18.16
C PHE A 93 13.70 14.27 -19.64
N ASP A 94 13.77 15.23 -20.57
CA ASP A 94 13.85 14.91 -21.99
C ASP A 94 15.19 14.28 -22.39
N VAL A 95 16.31 14.75 -21.81
CA VAL A 95 17.62 14.12 -22.00
C VAL A 95 17.62 12.67 -21.50
N LEU A 96 17.09 12.42 -20.29
CA LEU A 96 16.97 11.08 -19.72
C LEU A 96 16.01 10.20 -20.54
N LYS A 97 14.91 10.75 -21.08
CA LYS A 97 14.02 10.00 -21.98
C LYS A 97 14.72 9.58 -23.27
N LEU A 98 15.52 10.46 -23.86
CA LEU A 98 16.26 10.15 -25.08
C LEU A 98 17.29 9.05 -24.83
N GLU A 99 18.06 9.17 -23.74
CA GLU A 99 19.06 8.16 -23.38
C GLU A 99 18.40 6.83 -22.96
N ARG A 100 17.25 6.85 -22.26
CA ARG A 100 16.45 5.64 -21.95
C ARG A 100 16.08 4.87 -23.21
N ARG A 101 15.62 5.57 -24.25
CA ARG A 101 15.27 4.97 -25.55
C ARG A 101 16.50 4.36 -26.22
N ARG A 102 17.63 5.06 -26.18
CA ARG A 102 18.90 4.59 -26.74
C ARG A 102 19.43 3.34 -26.04
N GLN A 103 19.39 3.31 -24.71
CA GLN A 103 19.78 2.14 -23.90
C GLN A 103 18.73 1.01 -23.93
N ARG A 104 17.62 1.20 -24.66
CA ARG A 104 16.50 0.23 -24.79
C ARG A 104 15.90 -0.19 -23.45
N ILE A 105 15.93 0.71 -22.46
CA ILE A 105 15.32 0.47 -21.14
C ILE A 105 13.79 0.53 -21.29
N ARG A 106 13.12 -0.59 -21.00
CA ARG A 106 11.65 -0.73 -21.11
C ARG A 106 10.95 -0.81 -19.76
N THR A 107 11.69 -1.10 -18.69
CA THR A 107 11.22 -1.26 -17.31
C THR A 107 11.09 0.09 -16.60
N GLY A 108 10.28 0.12 -15.53
CA GLY A 108 10.09 1.29 -14.67
C GLY A 108 9.22 2.41 -15.25
N ASN A 109 8.43 3.07 -14.39
CA ASN A 109 7.70 4.28 -14.77
C ASN A 109 8.67 5.49 -14.74
N ALA A 110 8.99 6.03 -15.92
CA ALA A 110 9.94 7.13 -16.05
C ALA A 110 9.54 8.38 -15.23
N GLN A 111 8.25 8.70 -15.12
CA GLN A 111 7.80 9.84 -14.32
C GLN A 111 7.98 9.60 -12.81
N GLU A 112 7.92 8.35 -12.36
CA GLU A 112 8.09 8.03 -10.94
C GLU A 112 9.56 7.96 -10.55
N LEU A 113 10.40 7.41 -11.42
CA LEU A 113 11.81 7.20 -11.16
C LEU A 113 12.66 8.45 -11.45
N TYR A 114 12.35 9.20 -12.51
CA TYR A 114 13.28 10.22 -13.01
C TYR A 114 12.96 11.61 -12.50
N PHE A 115 11.70 11.90 -12.13
CA PHE A 115 11.30 13.25 -11.70
C PHE A 115 12.11 13.77 -10.51
N PRO A 116 12.34 13.01 -9.42
CA PRO A 116 13.19 13.47 -8.32
C PRO A 116 14.63 13.74 -8.77
N VAL A 117 15.20 12.80 -9.54
CA VAL A 117 16.60 12.87 -10.00
C VAL A 117 16.81 14.03 -10.98
N CYS A 118 15.84 14.31 -11.86
CA CYS A 118 15.91 15.46 -12.76
C CYS A 118 15.91 16.78 -11.98
N PHE A 119 15.17 16.86 -10.87
CA PHE A 119 15.19 18.03 -10.01
C PHE A 119 16.51 18.16 -9.24
N GLU A 120 17.08 17.06 -8.74
CA GLU A 120 18.41 17.06 -8.13
C GLU A 120 19.50 17.49 -9.12
N LEU A 121 19.47 16.99 -10.36
CA LEU A 121 20.37 17.43 -11.43
C LEU A 121 20.17 18.90 -11.76
N ALA A 122 18.94 19.39 -11.78
CA ALA A 122 18.65 20.81 -11.99
C ALA A 122 19.25 21.69 -10.88
N VAL A 123 19.13 21.29 -9.62
CA VAL A 123 19.68 22.03 -8.47
C VAL A 123 21.22 21.98 -8.46
N THR A 124 21.80 20.83 -8.78
CA THR A 124 23.25 20.62 -8.66
C THR A 124 24.05 21.03 -9.89
N LYS A 125 23.46 20.93 -11.09
CA LYS A 125 24.12 21.17 -12.38
C LYS A 125 23.47 22.27 -13.23
N GLY A 126 22.27 22.73 -12.87
CA GLY A 126 21.51 23.65 -13.73
C GLY A 126 20.92 22.93 -14.95
N PRO A 127 20.66 23.64 -16.07
CA PRO A 127 20.11 23.04 -17.29
C PRO A 127 21.13 22.09 -17.96
N PRO A 128 20.67 21.01 -18.63
CA PRO A 128 21.57 20.07 -19.28
C PRO A 128 22.34 20.71 -20.44
N ALA A 129 23.64 20.45 -20.52
CA ALA A 129 24.48 20.83 -21.66
C ALA A 129 24.57 19.68 -22.69
N PRO A 130 24.98 19.95 -23.95
CA PRO A 130 25.12 18.91 -24.98
C PRO A 130 26.07 17.75 -24.59
N GLN A 131 27.08 18.04 -23.77
CA GLN A 131 28.04 17.06 -23.24
C GLN A 131 27.51 16.22 -22.06
N ASP A 132 26.37 16.57 -21.46
CA ASP A 132 25.80 15.86 -20.30
C ASP A 132 25.16 14.51 -20.62
N ARG A 133 25.36 14.03 -21.85
CA ARG A 133 24.93 12.69 -22.25
C ARG A 133 25.54 11.60 -21.36
N GLU A 134 26.82 11.72 -21.02
CA GLU A 134 27.49 10.76 -20.14
C GLU A 134 26.89 10.80 -18.72
N THR A 135 26.55 11.99 -18.22
CA THR A 135 25.79 12.16 -16.96
C THR A 135 24.47 11.41 -17.02
N ALA A 136 23.67 11.61 -18.09
CA ALA A 136 22.38 10.94 -18.23
C ALA A 136 22.52 9.42 -18.36
N ALA A 137 23.57 8.94 -19.04
CA ALA A 137 23.84 7.53 -19.18
C ALA A 137 24.24 6.88 -17.85
N ALA A 138 25.10 7.53 -17.06
CA ALA A 138 25.51 7.09 -15.73
C ALA A 138 24.31 7.05 -14.77
N VAL A 139 23.51 8.13 -14.72
CA VAL A 139 22.32 8.22 -13.89
C VAL A 139 21.30 7.12 -14.22
N LEU A 140 21.06 6.84 -15.51
CA LEU A 140 20.19 5.74 -15.91
C LEU A 140 20.80 4.37 -15.59
N GLY A 141 22.12 4.25 -15.68
CA GLY A 141 22.87 3.07 -15.22
C GLY A 141 22.63 2.81 -13.74
N ASP A 142 22.83 3.80 -12.88
CA ASP A 142 22.62 3.66 -11.44
C ASP A 142 21.15 3.34 -11.11
N LEU A 143 20.21 4.03 -11.76
CA LEU A 143 18.77 3.83 -11.55
C LEU A 143 18.26 2.46 -12.01
N HIS A 144 18.77 1.90 -13.11
CA HIS A 144 18.23 0.66 -13.71
C HIS A 144 19.14 -0.55 -13.59
N GLN A 145 20.45 -0.37 -13.52
CA GLN A 145 21.42 -1.45 -13.31
C GLN A 145 21.74 -1.62 -11.82
N GLY A 146 21.79 -0.52 -11.05
CA GLY A 146 22.18 -0.57 -9.63
C GLY A 146 21.11 -1.07 -8.66
N ARG A 147 19.81 -0.82 -8.92
CA ARG A 147 18.76 -0.98 -7.89
C ARG A 147 17.92 -2.27 -7.96
N ASP A 148 17.45 -2.68 -9.13
CA ASP A 148 16.49 -3.81 -9.23
C ASP A 148 17.12 -5.15 -9.62
N ARG A 149 18.22 -5.13 -10.39
CA ARG A 149 18.85 -6.35 -10.92
C ARG A 149 19.89 -6.92 -9.96
N THR A 150 20.77 -6.06 -9.42
CA THR A 150 21.80 -6.46 -8.46
C THR A 150 21.23 -7.05 -7.19
N ALA A 151 20.17 -6.48 -6.60
CA ALA A 151 19.64 -7.00 -5.33
C ALA A 151 18.97 -8.38 -5.48
N ILE A 152 18.23 -8.59 -6.58
CA ILE A 152 17.64 -9.91 -6.89
C ILE A 152 18.73 -10.92 -7.26
N GLU A 153 19.77 -10.49 -7.99
CA GLU A 153 20.93 -11.33 -8.32
C GLU A 153 21.75 -11.69 -7.08
N VAL A 154 21.99 -10.75 -6.15
CA VAL A 154 22.64 -11.00 -4.86
C VAL A 154 21.79 -11.91 -3.99
N LEU A 155 20.46 -11.73 -3.98
CA LEU A 155 19.55 -12.68 -3.33
C LEU A 155 19.68 -14.07 -3.95
N HIS A 156 19.66 -14.19 -5.28
CA HIS A 156 19.84 -15.47 -5.96
C HIS A 156 21.21 -16.11 -5.65
N GLN A 157 22.28 -15.32 -5.56
CA GLN A 157 23.60 -15.81 -5.20
C GLN A 157 23.66 -16.26 -3.73
N TYR A 158 23.08 -15.49 -2.81
CA TYR A 158 23.02 -15.82 -1.39
C TYR A 158 22.23 -17.10 -1.13
N VAL A 159 21.09 -17.30 -1.79
CA VAL A 159 20.27 -18.50 -1.60
C VAL A 159 20.77 -19.70 -2.41
N ALA A 160 21.73 -19.51 -3.31
CA ALA A 160 22.43 -20.59 -3.99
C ALA A 160 23.50 -21.24 -3.10
N ASP A 161 23.91 -20.56 -2.02
CA ASP A 161 24.81 -21.12 -1.00
C ASP A 161 24.02 -22.05 -0.04
N PRO A 162 24.30 -23.38 -0.02
CA PRO A 162 23.61 -24.30 0.86
C PRO A 162 23.81 -24.01 2.35
N GLU A 163 24.95 -23.44 2.75
CA GLU A 163 25.22 -23.11 4.16
C GLU A 163 24.33 -21.94 4.62
N ALA A 164 24.16 -20.92 3.78
CA ALA A 164 23.25 -19.81 4.03
C ALA A 164 21.80 -20.28 4.17
N VAL A 165 21.34 -21.16 3.29
CA VAL A 165 19.98 -21.73 3.35
C VAL A 165 19.80 -22.60 4.60
N ALA A 166 20.80 -23.40 4.97
CA ALA A 166 20.77 -24.21 6.18
C ALA A 166 20.68 -23.34 7.45
N LYS A 167 21.46 -22.25 7.52
CA LYS A 167 21.41 -21.29 8.64
C LYS A 167 20.02 -20.67 8.80
N LEU A 168 19.40 -20.23 7.70
CA LEU A 168 18.04 -19.68 7.71
C LEU A 168 17.00 -20.75 8.11
N ALA A 169 17.18 -22.00 7.69
CA ALA A 169 16.29 -23.10 8.05
C ALA A 169 16.39 -23.44 9.54
N ASP A 170 17.59 -23.44 10.11
CA ASP A 170 17.83 -23.65 11.54
C ASP A 170 17.29 -22.50 12.40
N GLN A 171 17.33 -21.26 11.90
CA GLN A 171 16.65 -20.13 12.53
C GLN A 171 15.14 -20.34 12.49
N LEU A 172 14.59 -20.68 11.32
CA LEU A 172 13.17 -20.86 11.13
C LEU A 172 12.61 -21.98 12.03
N ASP A 173 13.28 -23.13 12.12
CA ASP A 173 12.83 -24.23 12.97
C ASP A 173 12.82 -23.85 14.46
N ARG A 174 13.81 -23.07 14.92
CA ARG A 174 13.86 -22.58 16.31
C ARG A 174 12.78 -21.53 16.57
N SER A 175 12.76 -20.45 15.79
CA SER A 175 11.81 -19.34 15.96
C SER A 175 10.36 -19.79 15.79
N TRP A 176 10.08 -20.76 14.92
CA TRP A 176 8.74 -21.32 14.77
C TRP A 176 8.24 -22.02 16.04
N ARG A 177 9.14 -22.72 16.75
CA ARG A 177 8.83 -23.42 18.01
C ARG A 177 8.70 -22.47 19.21
N ASP A 178 9.23 -21.26 19.12
CA ASP A 178 9.18 -20.27 20.20
C ASP A 178 7.82 -19.56 20.31
N VAL A 179 7.04 -19.51 19.22
CA VAL A 179 5.67 -18.97 19.27
C VAL A 179 4.74 -19.98 19.95
N ARG A 180 4.23 -19.60 21.12
CA ARG A 180 3.33 -20.42 21.93
C ARG A 180 1.92 -19.86 21.92
N ALA A 181 0.96 -20.72 21.63
CA ALA A 181 -0.43 -20.40 21.86
C ALA A 181 -0.72 -20.39 23.38
N PRO A 182 -1.66 -19.56 23.85
CA PRO A 182 -2.06 -19.57 25.26
C PRO A 182 -2.66 -20.91 25.66
N GLU A 183 -2.37 -21.37 26.88
CA GLU A 183 -2.88 -22.64 27.43
C GLU A 183 -4.39 -22.60 27.73
N THR A 184 -4.94 -21.41 28.01
CA THR A 184 -6.36 -21.20 28.28
C THR A 184 -7.15 -20.81 27.04
N ALA A 185 -8.34 -21.40 26.89
CA ALA A 185 -9.17 -21.28 25.69
C ALA A 185 -9.50 -19.82 25.31
N PRO A 186 -9.29 -19.42 24.04
CA PRO A 186 -9.46 -18.05 23.55
C PRO A 186 -10.90 -17.53 23.59
N ALA A 187 -11.91 -18.42 23.57
CA ALA A 187 -13.31 -18.03 23.42
C ALA A 187 -13.80 -17.03 24.49
N THR A 188 -13.26 -17.10 25.71
CA THR A 188 -13.59 -16.18 26.81
C THR A 188 -12.97 -14.78 26.67
N VAL A 189 -11.89 -14.63 25.90
CA VAL A 189 -11.11 -13.37 25.76
C VAL A 189 -11.36 -12.69 24.40
N THR A 190 -11.64 -13.46 23.35
CA THR A 190 -11.88 -12.92 22.02
C THR A 190 -13.19 -12.10 21.92
N GLY A 191 -14.21 -12.43 22.71
CA GLY A 191 -15.51 -11.74 22.68
C GLY A 191 -15.41 -10.23 22.97
N PRO A 192 -14.80 -9.80 24.09
CA PRO A 192 -14.56 -8.39 24.39
C PRO A 192 -13.78 -7.65 23.30
N PHE A 193 -12.68 -8.23 22.81
CA PHE A 193 -11.88 -7.64 21.73
C PHE A 193 -12.70 -7.38 20.46
N LEU A 194 -13.50 -8.36 20.03
CA LEU A 194 -14.37 -8.23 18.85
C LEU A 194 -15.50 -7.21 19.04
N ALA A 195 -15.96 -7.02 20.28
CA ALA A 195 -16.95 -6.00 20.62
C ALA A 195 -16.33 -4.59 20.57
N GLU A 196 -15.12 -4.40 21.10
CA GLU A 196 -14.39 -3.12 21.04
C GLU A 196 -14.05 -2.72 19.59
N LEU A 197 -13.80 -3.70 18.72
CA LEU A 197 -13.61 -3.47 17.29
C LEU A 197 -14.80 -2.74 16.65
N ALA A 198 -16.03 -2.88 17.16
CA ALA A 198 -17.19 -2.16 16.68
C ALA A 198 -17.07 -0.64 16.88
N THR A 199 -16.35 -0.21 17.93
CA THR A 199 -16.04 1.19 18.18
C THR A 199 -14.95 1.69 17.23
N VAL A 200 -13.88 0.90 17.05
CA VAL A 200 -12.77 1.19 16.10
C VAL A 200 -13.27 1.33 14.66
N LEU A 201 -14.12 0.39 14.22
CA LEU A 201 -14.70 0.35 12.88
C LEU A 201 -16.01 1.15 12.77
N GLY A 202 -16.45 1.78 13.86
CA GLY A 202 -17.61 2.66 13.92
C GLY A 202 -17.38 4.06 13.35
N PRO A 203 -18.44 4.86 13.11
CA PRO A 203 -18.31 6.25 12.71
C PRO A 203 -17.81 7.13 13.87
N ALA A 204 -17.11 8.22 13.55
CA ALA A 204 -16.71 9.25 14.51
C ALA A 204 -17.21 10.62 14.03
N ASN A 205 -18.40 11.01 14.50
CA ASN A 205 -19.09 12.22 14.04
C ASN A 205 -18.75 13.47 14.87
N SER A 206 -17.92 13.32 15.90
CA SER A 206 -17.49 14.40 16.80
C SER A 206 -16.06 14.19 17.24
N HIS A 207 -15.40 15.26 17.69
CA HIS A 207 -14.03 15.15 18.22
C HIS A 207 -13.91 14.17 19.40
N GLY A 208 -14.93 14.12 20.27
CA GLY A 208 -14.97 13.18 21.39
C GLY A 208 -15.07 11.72 20.94
N THR A 209 -15.89 11.41 19.94
CA THR A 209 -16.00 10.05 19.38
C THR A 209 -14.74 9.63 18.62
N ALA A 210 -14.09 10.56 17.91
CA ALA A 210 -12.79 10.32 17.27
C ALA A 210 -11.69 10.00 18.30
N THR A 211 -11.64 10.76 19.40
CA THR A 211 -10.68 10.53 20.50
C THR A 211 -10.93 9.20 21.20
N ALA A 212 -12.19 8.86 21.48
CA ALA A 212 -12.55 7.57 22.08
C ALA A 212 -12.13 6.40 21.18
N ARG A 213 -12.40 6.50 19.88
CA ARG A 213 -12.00 5.50 18.88
C ARG A 213 -10.49 5.29 18.84
N GLN A 214 -9.71 6.38 18.83
CA GLN A 214 -8.24 6.30 18.86
C GLN A 214 -7.73 5.64 20.16
N ARG A 215 -8.33 5.97 21.32
CA ARG A 215 -7.97 5.34 22.60
C ARG A 215 -8.24 3.84 22.62
N VAL A 216 -9.41 3.42 22.12
CA VAL A 216 -9.75 1.99 22.00
C VAL A 216 -8.77 1.31 21.06
N TRP A 217 -8.43 1.93 19.92
CA TRP A 217 -7.44 1.37 19.00
C TRP A 217 -6.07 1.17 19.66
N SER A 218 -5.57 2.17 20.39
CA SER A 218 -4.31 2.03 21.14
C SER A 218 -4.37 0.92 22.20
N ALA A 219 -5.51 0.73 22.87
CA ALA A 219 -5.69 -0.37 23.82
C ALA A 219 -5.72 -1.74 23.11
N MET A 220 -6.38 -1.83 21.96
CA MET A 220 -6.45 -3.06 21.16
C MET A 220 -5.10 -3.46 20.55
N ILE A 221 -4.23 -2.50 20.22
CA ILE A 221 -2.84 -2.79 19.79
C ILE A 221 -2.07 -3.46 20.93
N ALA A 222 -2.26 -3.01 22.17
CA ALA A 222 -1.59 -3.55 23.35
C ALA A 222 -2.23 -4.86 23.87
N ASP A 223 -3.36 -5.27 23.31
CA ASP A 223 -4.04 -6.51 23.69
C ASP A 223 -3.36 -7.73 23.05
N ALA A 224 -3.19 -8.81 23.80
CA ALA A 224 -2.53 -10.02 23.30
C ALA A 224 -3.42 -10.86 22.36
N THR A 225 -4.70 -10.52 22.19
CA THR A 225 -5.67 -11.29 21.40
C THR A 225 -5.23 -11.47 19.94
N PRO A 226 -4.78 -10.43 19.19
CA PRO A 226 -4.31 -10.62 17.82
C PRO A 226 -3.14 -11.59 17.73
N TYR A 227 -2.15 -11.47 18.63
CA TYR A 227 -1.03 -12.41 18.73
C TYR A 227 -1.53 -13.83 18.97
N ASN A 228 -2.38 -14.01 19.99
CA ASN A 228 -2.88 -15.31 20.43
C ASN A 228 -3.66 -16.03 19.33
N LEU A 229 -4.52 -15.32 18.59
CA LEU A 229 -5.24 -15.89 17.46
C LEU A 229 -4.27 -16.38 16.37
N GLY A 230 -3.19 -15.65 16.09
CA GLY A 230 -2.20 -16.07 15.09
C GLY A 230 -1.33 -17.23 15.55
N ALA A 231 -1.04 -17.32 16.85
CA ALA A 231 -0.35 -18.47 17.44
C ALA A 231 -1.25 -19.73 17.43
N LEU A 232 -2.54 -19.58 17.74
CA LEU A 232 -3.53 -20.67 17.73
C LEU A 232 -3.74 -21.26 16.33
N ALA A 233 -3.55 -20.48 15.27
CA ALA A 233 -3.61 -20.97 13.88
C ALA A 233 -2.66 -22.13 13.58
N ARG A 234 -1.62 -22.33 14.42
CA ARG A 234 -0.59 -23.38 14.29
C ARG A 234 -0.88 -24.62 15.11
N VAL A 235 -1.91 -24.60 15.96
CA VAL A 235 -2.20 -25.66 16.92
C VAL A 235 -3.28 -26.58 16.35
N GLU A 236 -2.97 -27.87 16.28
CA GLU A 236 -3.93 -28.90 15.88
C GLU A 236 -5.14 -28.91 16.84
N GLY A 237 -6.35 -28.92 16.29
CA GLY A 237 -7.59 -28.91 17.09
C GLY A 237 -7.92 -27.59 17.79
N ALA A 238 -7.12 -26.52 17.62
CA ALA A 238 -7.50 -25.21 18.12
C ALA A 238 -8.66 -24.63 17.31
N HIS A 239 -9.60 -23.97 18.02
CA HIS A 239 -10.74 -23.33 17.39
C HIS A 239 -10.49 -21.84 17.24
N LEU A 240 -10.26 -21.41 16.01
CA LEU A 240 -10.34 -20.02 15.61
C LEU A 240 -11.79 -19.63 15.30
N PRO A 241 -12.15 -18.33 15.41
CA PRO A 241 -13.47 -17.87 14.98
C PRO A 241 -13.70 -17.99 13.46
N TRP A 242 -12.64 -18.24 12.69
CA TRP A 242 -12.66 -18.32 11.23
C TRP A 242 -11.69 -19.39 10.72
N SER A 243 -11.94 -19.89 9.51
CA SER A 243 -11.02 -20.80 8.81
C SER A 243 -9.95 -20.03 8.03
N ILE A 244 -8.67 -20.19 8.40
CA ILE A 244 -7.54 -19.56 7.68
C ILE A 244 -7.41 -20.04 6.22
N VAL A 245 -7.98 -21.22 5.91
CA VAL A 245 -8.01 -21.80 4.58
C VAL A 245 -9.09 -21.14 3.71
N GLU A 246 -10.31 -21.01 4.23
CA GLU A 246 -11.41 -20.35 3.51
C GLU A 246 -11.13 -18.86 3.28
N LEU A 247 -10.53 -18.20 4.29
CA LEU A 247 -10.02 -16.83 4.18
C LEU A 247 -8.88 -16.68 3.16
N GLY A 248 -8.28 -17.78 2.74
CA GLY A 248 -7.19 -17.77 1.77
C GLY A 248 -5.88 -17.19 2.31
N LEU A 249 -5.67 -17.26 3.63
CA LEU A 249 -4.42 -16.85 4.27
C LEU A 249 -3.36 -17.96 4.21
N SER A 250 -3.78 -19.21 4.39
CA SER A 250 -2.94 -20.42 4.23
C SER A 250 -3.69 -21.46 3.39
N SER A 251 -2.97 -22.40 2.79
CA SER A 251 -3.53 -23.55 2.07
C SER A 251 -3.94 -24.70 2.99
N VAL A 252 -3.45 -24.71 4.23
CA VAL A 252 -3.68 -25.80 5.18
C VAL A 252 -3.99 -25.26 6.58
N ALA A 253 -4.70 -26.05 7.37
CA ALA A 253 -4.90 -25.85 8.80
C ALA A 253 -4.55 -27.16 9.54
N PRO A 254 -3.79 -27.12 10.65
CA PRO A 254 -3.09 -25.94 11.19
C PRO A 254 -2.01 -25.40 10.23
N GLN A 255 -1.67 -24.13 10.39
CA GLN A 255 -0.63 -23.46 9.61
C GLN A 255 0.70 -24.20 9.80
N ARG A 256 1.39 -24.45 8.70
CA ARG A 256 2.72 -25.07 8.68
C ARG A 256 3.82 -24.01 8.57
N PRO A 257 5.04 -24.30 9.06
CA PRO A 257 6.19 -23.44 8.80
C PRO A 257 6.40 -23.28 7.28
N PRO A 258 6.59 -22.05 6.77
CA PRO A 258 6.91 -21.85 5.36
C PRO A 258 8.32 -22.36 5.07
N ARG A 259 8.61 -22.62 3.79
CA ARG A 259 9.97 -22.97 3.36
C ARG A 259 10.88 -21.74 3.36
N VAL A 260 12.18 -21.94 3.53
CA VAL A 260 13.16 -20.87 3.31
C VAL A 260 13.20 -20.51 1.82
N ALA A 261 13.41 -21.49 0.96
CA ALA A 261 13.54 -21.32 -0.50
C ALA A 261 12.78 -22.42 -1.26
N GLY A 262 12.58 -22.18 -2.57
CA GLY A 262 11.81 -23.05 -3.46
C GLY A 262 10.46 -22.45 -3.83
N GLU A 263 9.86 -22.95 -4.90
CA GLU A 263 8.51 -22.53 -5.29
C GLU A 263 7.52 -22.97 -4.21
N SER A 264 6.72 -22.02 -3.72
CA SER A 264 5.54 -22.35 -2.93
C SER A 264 4.51 -22.98 -3.87
N ASP A 265 3.94 -24.12 -3.46
CA ASP A 265 2.79 -24.73 -4.15
C ASP A 265 1.52 -23.84 -4.06
N SER A 266 1.60 -22.72 -3.32
CA SER A 266 0.48 -21.83 -3.08
C SER A 266 0.84 -20.34 -3.10
N ASP A 267 0.00 -19.52 -3.72
CA ASP A 267 0.11 -18.05 -3.69
C ASP A 267 -0.38 -17.42 -2.36
N ARG A 268 -0.82 -18.27 -1.42
CA ARG A 268 -1.39 -17.89 -0.13
C ARG A 268 -0.35 -17.14 0.71
N PRO A 269 -0.69 -15.99 1.31
CA PRO A 269 0.28 -15.13 1.98
C PRO A 269 1.15 -15.83 3.01
N LEU A 270 0.56 -16.69 3.84
CA LEU A 270 1.25 -17.36 4.94
C LEU A 270 2.13 -18.53 4.50
N ASP A 271 1.92 -19.05 3.29
CA ASP A 271 2.66 -20.21 2.77
C ASP A 271 3.90 -19.80 1.94
N ARG A 272 3.95 -18.52 1.53
CA ARG A 272 5.06 -17.99 0.74
C ARG A 272 6.39 -18.20 1.43
N SER A 273 7.37 -18.69 0.67
CA SER A 273 8.73 -18.88 1.15
C SER A 273 9.36 -17.56 1.60
N VAL A 274 10.33 -17.64 2.50
CA VAL A 274 11.12 -16.47 2.96
C VAL A 274 11.70 -15.73 1.75
N VAL A 275 12.31 -16.48 0.81
CA VAL A 275 12.90 -15.90 -0.41
C VAL A 275 11.87 -15.21 -1.29
N ASP A 276 10.65 -15.76 -1.44
CA ASP A 276 9.61 -15.11 -2.23
C ASP A 276 9.11 -13.81 -1.60
N ARG A 277 9.05 -13.75 -0.26
CA ARG A 277 8.70 -12.53 0.48
C ARG A 277 9.77 -11.46 0.35
N VAL A 278 11.05 -11.82 0.55
CA VAL A 278 12.19 -10.91 0.32
C VAL A 278 12.19 -10.42 -1.14
N ARG A 279 12.02 -11.31 -2.12
CA ARG A 279 11.96 -10.94 -3.54
C ARG A 279 10.81 -9.97 -3.80
N ALA A 280 9.64 -10.17 -3.19
CA ALA A 280 8.50 -9.27 -3.32
C ALA A 280 8.77 -7.89 -2.69
N THR A 281 9.49 -7.84 -1.58
CA THR A 281 9.98 -6.60 -0.96
C THR A 281 10.92 -5.85 -1.90
N LEU A 282 11.96 -6.52 -2.39
CA LEU A 282 12.96 -5.91 -3.28
C LEU A 282 12.32 -5.36 -4.56
N ARG A 283 11.33 -6.06 -5.14
CA ARG A 283 10.59 -5.59 -6.34
C ARG A 283 9.75 -4.33 -6.11
N ARG A 284 9.40 -4.01 -4.86
CA ARG A 284 8.53 -2.87 -4.50
C ARG A 284 9.30 -1.72 -3.86
N ALA A 285 10.53 -1.97 -3.42
CA ALA A 285 11.39 -1.02 -2.74
C ALA A 285 11.89 0.04 -3.73
N LEU A 286 11.33 1.25 -3.66
CA LEU A 286 11.84 2.41 -4.40
C LEU A 286 13.09 3.01 -3.76
N ASP A 287 13.32 2.73 -2.46
CA ASP A 287 14.38 3.32 -1.62
C ASP A 287 15.23 2.23 -0.93
N ARG A 288 15.97 1.46 -1.73
CA ARG A 288 16.76 0.31 -1.25
C ARG A 288 17.78 0.66 -0.18
N ASP A 289 18.28 1.89 -0.14
CA ASP A 289 19.36 2.30 0.77
C ASP A 289 18.90 2.35 2.24
N ALA A 290 17.59 2.33 2.47
CA ALA A 290 16.97 2.18 3.79
C ALA A 290 16.71 0.72 4.20
N LEU A 291 16.92 -0.26 3.31
CA LEU A 291 16.83 -1.69 3.65
C LEU A 291 18.18 -2.25 4.14
N PRO A 292 18.17 -3.25 5.03
CA PRO A 292 19.35 -4.03 5.37
C PRO A 292 20.02 -4.69 4.16
N ASP A 293 21.22 -5.23 4.36
CA ASP A 293 21.82 -6.12 3.37
C ASP A 293 21.02 -7.43 3.22
N ILE A 294 21.29 -8.18 2.15
CA ILE A 294 20.50 -9.37 1.81
C ILE A 294 20.53 -10.44 2.92
N PRO A 295 21.68 -10.77 3.54
CA PRO A 295 21.71 -11.70 4.67
C PRO A 295 20.80 -11.25 5.81
N LEU A 296 20.94 -10.02 6.31
CA LEU A 296 20.13 -9.52 7.42
C LEU A 296 18.65 -9.42 7.04
N LEU A 297 18.34 -8.98 5.82
CA LEU A 297 16.96 -8.92 5.32
C LEU A 297 16.30 -10.31 5.27
N CYS A 298 17.05 -11.36 4.93
CA CYS A 298 16.54 -12.73 4.97
C CYS A 298 16.34 -13.24 6.40
N GLU A 299 17.27 -12.95 7.31
CA GLU A 299 17.17 -13.31 8.73
C GLU A 299 15.95 -12.65 9.38
N GLU A 300 15.74 -11.35 9.17
CA GLU A 300 14.55 -10.67 9.68
C GLU A 300 13.25 -11.18 9.03
N GLU A 301 13.29 -11.59 7.75
CA GLU A 301 12.13 -12.19 7.09
C GLU A 301 11.81 -13.59 7.64
N VAL A 302 12.81 -14.35 8.09
CA VAL A 302 12.57 -15.58 8.85
C VAL A 302 11.80 -15.26 10.15
N ASP A 303 12.21 -14.22 10.87
CA ASP A 303 11.52 -13.81 12.10
C ASP A 303 10.08 -13.36 11.82
N ARG A 304 9.86 -12.57 10.76
CA ARG A 304 8.50 -12.21 10.31
C ARG A 304 7.70 -13.44 9.93
N ALA A 305 8.27 -14.37 9.17
CA ALA A 305 7.60 -15.61 8.77
C ALA A 305 7.22 -16.50 9.97
N CYS A 306 8.03 -16.47 11.03
CA CYS A 306 7.78 -17.17 12.28
C CYS A 306 6.84 -16.43 13.22
N ALA A 307 6.65 -15.12 13.09
CA ALA A 307 5.73 -14.36 13.92
C ALA A 307 4.25 -14.70 13.62
N PRO A 308 3.33 -14.55 14.59
CA PRO A 308 1.90 -14.69 14.33
C PRO A 308 1.46 -13.90 13.10
N TRP A 309 0.66 -14.53 12.25
CA TRP A 309 0.21 -13.95 10.97
C TRP A 309 1.30 -13.58 9.96
N GLY A 310 2.56 -13.94 10.21
CA GLY A 310 3.66 -13.50 9.36
C GLY A 310 4.03 -12.01 9.55
N LEU A 311 3.71 -11.42 10.71
CA LEU A 311 3.86 -9.99 11.02
C LEU A 311 4.44 -9.83 12.43
N LEU A 312 5.55 -9.09 12.59
CA LEU A 312 6.22 -8.90 13.88
C LEU A 312 5.46 -7.94 14.79
N SER A 313 5.07 -6.77 14.26
CA SER A 313 4.54 -5.71 15.10
C SER A 313 3.05 -5.93 15.47
N GLU A 314 2.72 -5.68 16.74
CA GLU A 314 1.39 -5.88 17.33
C GLU A 314 0.29 -5.06 16.63
N ASP A 315 0.61 -3.84 16.21
CA ASP A 315 -0.29 -2.96 15.46
C ASP A 315 -0.67 -3.52 14.07
N LYS A 316 0.26 -4.21 13.39
CA LYS A 316 -0.06 -4.90 12.12
C LYS A 316 -0.88 -6.16 12.37
N GLN A 317 -0.61 -6.90 13.43
CA GLN A 317 -1.41 -8.06 13.81
C GLN A 317 -2.85 -7.65 14.14
N ALA A 318 -3.04 -6.61 14.96
CA ALA A 318 -4.35 -6.04 15.27
C ALA A 318 -5.07 -5.56 13.99
N THR A 319 -4.34 -4.90 13.08
CA THR A 319 -4.91 -4.41 11.81
C THR A 319 -5.33 -5.56 10.90
N LEU A 320 -4.55 -6.65 10.86
CA LEU A 320 -4.93 -7.83 10.08
C LEU A 320 -6.21 -8.46 10.64
N VAL A 321 -6.32 -8.63 11.95
CA VAL A 321 -7.54 -9.17 12.59
C VAL A 321 -8.75 -8.28 12.31
N ALA A 322 -8.59 -6.96 12.40
CA ALA A 322 -9.64 -6.01 12.01
C ALA A 322 -10.06 -6.18 10.54
N GLY A 323 -9.10 -6.43 9.65
CA GLY A 323 -9.36 -6.71 8.24
C GLY A 323 -10.01 -8.07 7.97
N ILE A 324 -9.70 -9.09 8.78
CA ILE A 324 -10.39 -10.39 8.72
C ILE A 324 -11.86 -10.22 9.10
N GLU A 325 -12.14 -9.52 10.19
CA GLU A 325 -13.52 -9.22 10.62
C GLU A 325 -14.31 -8.43 9.58
N ILE A 326 -13.65 -7.52 8.84
CA ILE A 326 -14.28 -6.89 7.67
C ILE A 326 -14.52 -7.93 6.57
N ALA A 327 -13.51 -8.70 6.21
CA ALA A 327 -13.56 -9.62 5.07
C ALA A 327 -14.66 -10.69 5.21
N VAL A 328 -14.89 -11.21 6.41
CA VAL A 328 -15.94 -12.21 6.67
C VAL A 328 -17.36 -11.64 6.53
N GLU A 329 -17.53 -10.32 6.63
CA GLU A 329 -18.83 -9.65 6.44
C GLU A 329 -19.08 -9.18 5.00
N LEU A 330 -18.07 -9.31 4.12
CA LEU A 330 -18.19 -8.93 2.72
C LEU A 330 -18.79 -10.07 1.90
N ASP A 331 -20.10 -9.97 1.70
CA ASP A 331 -20.87 -10.71 0.71
C ASP A 331 -21.53 -9.74 -0.28
N PRO A 332 -20.81 -9.38 -1.37
CA PRO A 332 -21.33 -8.45 -2.35
C PRO A 332 -22.48 -9.04 -3.19
N LEU A 333 -22.68 -10.37 -3.18
CA LEU A 333 -23.70 -11.04 -3.98
C LEU A 333 -25.04 -11.13 -3.24
N ASP A 334 -25.01 -11.36 -1.92
CA ASP A 334 -26.22 -11.38 -1.09
C ASP A 334 -26.71 -9.94 -0.77
N PRO A 335 -27.91 -9.51 -1.21
CA PRO A 335 -28.48 -8.24 -0.79
C PRO A 335 -28.78 -8.13 0.71
N SER A 336 -29.07 -9.26 1.36
CA SER A 336 -29.57 -9.32 2.72
C SER A 336 -28.47 -9.32 3.78
N ALA A 337 -27.23 -9.66 3.38
CA ALA A 337 -26.08 -9.62 4.26
C ALA A 337 -25.90 -8.22 4.88
N ALA A 338 -26.04 -8.18 6.20
CA ALA A 338 -25.81 -7.05 7.07
C ALA A 338 -24.58 -7.34 7.94
N GLY A 339 -23.67 -6.39 8.03
CA GLY A 339 -22.46 -6.49 8.85
C GLY A 339 -22.62 -5.86 10.22
N ARG A 340 -21.92 -6.40 11.22
CA ARG A 340 -21.75 -5.83 12.57
C ARG A 340 -20.97 -4.53 12.52
N TYR A 341 -20.01 -4.42 11.60
CA TYR A 341 -19.09 -3.29 11.55
C TYR A 341 -19.55 -2.23 10.54
N ALA A 342 -19.68 -0.99 10.99
CA ALA A 342 -20.11 0.11 10.13
C ALA A 342 -19.17 0.32 8.92
N LEU A 343 -17.86 0.13 9.10
CA LEU A 343 -16.89 0.19 8.00
C LEU A 343 -17.11 -0.93 6.96
N ALA A 344 -17.37 -2.17 7.41
CA ALA A 344 -17.68 -3.28 6.51
C ALA A 344 -18.96 -2.99 5.72
N ALA A 345 -20.00 -2.49 6.38
CA ALA A 345 -21.24 -2.07 5.72
C ALA A 345 -21.01 -0.97 4.66
N GLN A 346 -20.12 -0.01 4.92
CA GLN A 346 -19.76 1.03 3.94
C GLN A 346 -19.01 0.47 2.73
N ILE A 347 -18.04 -0.43 2.96
CA ILE A 347 -17.30 -1.11 1.89
C ILE A 347 -18.26 -1.96 1.04
N GLN A 348 -19.09 -2.78 1.69
CA GLN A 348 -20.12 -3.62 1.08
C GLN A 348 -21.09 -2.80 0.21
N ALA A 349 -21.62 -1.70 0.74
CA ALA A 349 -22.53 -0.83 0.01
C ALA A 349 -21.87 -0.21 -1.24
N ARG A 350 -20.57 0.09 -1.19
CA ARG A 350 -19.81 0.59 -2.34
C ARG A 350 -19.60 -0.51 -3.38
N LEU A 351 -19.22 -1.71 -2.95
CA LEU A 351 -19.05 -2.87 -3.83
C LEU A 351 -20.35 -3.26 -4.55
N ARG A 352 -21.47 -3.30 -3.82
CA ARG A 352 -22.79 -3.63 -4.38
C ARG A 352 -23.28 -2.64 -5.44
N LYS A 353 -22.75 -1.41 -5.46
CA LYS A 353 -23.06 -0.38 -6.46
C LYS A 353 -22.22 -0.50 -7.73
N GLU A 354 -21.18 -1.32 -7.72
CA GLU A 354 -20.36 -1.54 -8.91
C GLU A 354 -21.19 -2.27 -9.99
N ALA A 355 -21.10 -1.79 -11.23
CA ALA A 355 -21.91 -2.29 -12.33
C ALA A 355 -21.74 -3.80 -12.57
N TYR A 356 -20.51 -4.30 -12.42
CA TYR A 356 -20.22 -5.73 -12.61
C TYR A 356 -20.81 -6.62 -11.51
N VAL A 357 -20.90 -6.11 -10.28
CA VAL A 357 -21.55 -6.81 -9.16
C VAL A 357 -23.06 -6.84 -9.36
N LEU A 358 -23.67 -5.70 -9.72
CA LEU A 358 -25.09 -5.65 -10.07
C LEU A 358 -25.44 -6.60 -11.21
N HIS A 359 -24.56 -6.69 -12.21
CA HIS A 359 -24.73 -7.61 -13.34
C HIS A 359 -24.68 -9.07 -12.89
N ALA A 360 -23.66 -9.45 -12.10
CA ALA A 360 -23.53 -10.80 -11.54
C ALA A 360 -24.77 -11.20 -10.70
N ARG A 361 -25.27 -10.28 -9.88
CA ARG A 361 -26.46 -10.52 -9.04
C ARG A 361 -27.73 -10.74 -9.85
N ARG A 362 -27.94 -10.02 -10.96
CA ARG A 362 -29.08 -10.24 -11.85
C ARG A 362 -29.05 -11.65 -12.46
N TYR A 363 -27.89 -12.09 -12.95
CA TYR A 363 -27.77 -13.43 -13.50
C TYR A 363 -28.07 -14.53 -12.48
N LEU A 364 -27.58 -14.37 -11.24
CA LEU A 364 -27.88 -15.32 -10.17
C LEU A 364 -29.38 -15.37 -9.86
N ALA A 365 -30.08 -14.22 -9.91
CA ALA A 365 -31.52 -14.17 -9.71
C ALA A 365 -32.32 -14.77 -10.89
N GLU A 366 -31.82 -14.66 -12.12
CA GLU A 366 -32.45 -15.21 -13.33
C GLU A 366 -32.31 -16.74 -13.45
N GLY A 367 -31.36 -17.35 -12.74
CA GLY A 367 -31.22 -18.82 -12.62
C GLY A 367 -30.85 -19.56 -13.92
N GLY A 368 -30.45 -18.84 -14.97
CA GLY A 368 -30.05 -19.40 -16.27
C GLY A 368 -28.63 -19.98 -16.31
N PRO A 369 -28.25 -20.68 -17.39
CA PRO A 369 -26.90 -21.22 -17.55
C PRO A 369 -25.85 -20.10 -17.62
N LEU A 370 -24.88 -20.12 -16.70
CA LEU A 370 -23.77 -19.16 -16.65
C LEU A 370 -22.68 -19.53 -17.65
N HIS A 371 -22.28 -18.56 -18.48
CA HIS A 371 -21.09 -18.69 -19.32
C HIS A 371 -19.84 -18.89 -18.42
N PRO A 372 -18.86 -19.73 -18.80
CA PRO A 372 -17.70 -20.03 -17.94
C PRO A 372 -16.96 -18.80 -17.40
N ARG A 373 -16.86 -17.74 -18.21
CA ARG A 373 -16.24 -16.48 -17.79
C ARG A 373 -17.07 -15.67 -16.78
N GLN A 374 -18.39 -15.74 -16.85
CA GLN A 374 -19.29 -15.11 -15.86
C GLN A 374 -19.24 -15.88 -14.54
N ARG A 375 -19.15 -17.21 -14.63
CA ARG A 375 -18.93 -18.08 -13.46
C ARG A 375 -17.67 -17.68 -12.71
N GLN A 376 -16.55 -17.45 -13.41
CA GLN A 376 -15.32 -16.98 -12.78
C GLN A 376 -15.49 -15.65 -12.01
N VAL A 377 -16.26 -14.69 -12.55
CA VAL A 377 -16.53 -13.42 -11.84
C VAL A 377 -17.42 -13.64 -10.61
N VAL A 378 -18.42 -14.52 -10.71
CA VAL A 378 -19.28 -14.90 -9.58
C VAL A 378 -18.46 -15.59 -8.50
N ASP A 379 -17.60 -16.55 -8.87
CA ASP A 379 -16.75 -17.27 -7.94
C ASP A 379 -15.76 -16.32 -7.24
N ASP A 380 -15.14 -15.38 -7.98
CA ASP A 380 -14.26 -14.34 -7.43
C ASP A 380 -15.00 -13.39 -6.45
N LEU A 381 -16.29 -13.13 -6.70
CA LEU A 381 -17.13 -12.29 -5.83
C LEU A 381 -17.64 -13.06 -4.60
N ALA A 382 -17.93 -14.35 -4.74
CA ALA A 382 -18.29 -15.22 -3.62
C ALA A 382 -17.07 -15.45 -2.70
N ALA A 383 -15.86 -15.52 -3.26
CA ALA A 383 -14.61 -15.68 -2.53
C ALA A 383 -13.89 -14.34 -2.26
N TYR A 384 -14.62 -13.21 -2.16
CA TYR A 384 -14.03 -11.86 -2.10
C TYR A 384 -13.03 -11.66 -0.95
N ALA A 385 -13.21 -12.38 0.17
CA ALA A 385 -12.31 -12.35 1.31
C ALA A 385 -10.85 -12.68 0.90
N GLN A 386 -10.64 -13.62 -0.03
CA GLN A 386 -9.30 -14.08 -0.40
C GLN A 386 -8.45 -12.99 -1.08
N PRO A 387 -8.87 -12.34 -2.19
CA PRO A 387 -8.11 -11.25 -2.78
C PRO A 387 -8.02 -10.02 -1.88
N TYR A 388 -9.01 -9.78 -1.02
CA TYR A 388 -8.96 -8.72 -0.01
C TYR A 388 -7.84 -8.96 1.01
N LEU A 389 -7.82 -10.12 1.66
CA LEU A 389 -6.84 -10.46 2.69
C LEU A 389 -5.43 -10.66 2.14
N SER A 390 -5.30 -11.24 0.94
CA SER A 390 -3.99 -11.33 0.26
C SER A 390 -3.37 -9.96 0.02
N ARG A 391 -4.18 -8.98 -0.39
CA ARG A 391 -3.73 -7.59 -0.58
C ARG A 391 -3.45 -6.89 0.74
N LEU A 392 -4.31 -7.06 1.74
CA LEU A 392 -4.13 -6.46 3.06
C LEU A 392 -2.83 -6.95 3.67
N TRP A 393 -2.61 -8.27 3.70
CA TRP A 393 -1.38 -8.87 4.20
C TRP A 393 -0.16 -8.31 3.46
N ALA A 394 -0.19 -8.23 2.13
CA ALA A 394 0.94 -7.69 1.37
C ALA A 394 1.26 -6.21 1.69
N ARG A 395 0.26 -5.40 2.08
CA ARG A 395 0.47 -4.02 2.52
C ARG A 395 0.99 -3.94 3.95
N LEU A 396 0.47 -4.78 4.85
CA LEU A 396 0.92 -4.85 6.23
C LEU A 396 2.35 -5.40 6.34
N HIS A 397 2.66 -6.44 5.57
CA HIS A 397 4.03 -6.98 5.45
C HIS A 397 4.99 -5.90 4.95
N GLY A 398 4.62 -5.15 3.91
CA GLY A 398 5.42 -4.00 3.46
C GLY A 398 5.66 -2.99 4.59
N ARG A 399 4.60 -2.58 5.30
CA ARG A 399 4.73 -1.67 6.46
C ARG A 399 5.62 -2.24 7.55
N ASP A 400 5.53 -3.53 7.83
CA ASP A 400 6.33 -4.20 8.87
C ASP A 400 7.81 -4.28 8.47
N VAL A 401 8.13 -4.51 7.20
CA VAL A 401 9.50 -4.42 6.66
C VAL A 401 10.06 -3.00 6.81
N TRP A 402 9.26 -1.98 6.47
CA TRP A 402 9.65 -0.58 6.55
C TRP A 402 9.47 0.04 7.94
N GLN A 403 9.03 -0.75 8.92
CA GLN A 403 8.71 -0.31 10.28
C GLN A 403 7.73 0.89 10.32
N GLU A 404 6.84 0.99 9.32
CA GLU A 404 5.79 2.00 9.27
C GLU A 404 4.68 1.65 10.26
N PRO A 405 4.26 2.58 11.14
CA PRO A 405 3.25 2.27 12.16
C PRO A 405 1.83 2.13 11.57
N CYS A 406 0.97 1.49 12.35
CA CYS A 406 -0.48 1.39 12.20
C CYS A 406 -1.17 1.84 13.52
N ASP A 407 -0.61 2.83 14.19
CA ASP A 407 -1.09 3.38 15.46
C ASP A 407 -2.20 4.43 15.29
N ASP A 408 -2.29 5.10 14.14
CA ASP A 408 -3.41 5.98 13.80
C ASP A 408 -4.61 5.20 13.24
N VAL A 409 -5.76 5.30 13.92
CA VAL A 409 -6.97 4.56 13.56
C VAL A 409 -7.59 5.02 12.23
N ASP A 410 -7.47 6.29 11.86
CA ASP A 410 -8.00 6.80 10.60
C ASP A 410 -7.16 6.37 9.40
N ASP A 411 -5.85 6.27 9.58
CA ASP A 411 -4.95 5.66 8.58
C ASP A 411 -5.24 4.17 8.40
N VAL A 412 -5.47 3.44 9.49
CA VAL A 412 -5.87 2.02 9.45
C VAL A 412 -7.18 1.84 8.70
N ARG A 413 -8.21 2.62 9.02
CA ARG A 413 -9.50 2.57 8.30
C ARG A 413 -9.34 2.91 6.83
N SER A 414 -8.54 3.93 6.51
CA SER A 414 -8.21 4.33 5.14
C SER A 414 -7.47 3.23 4.37
N LEU A 415 -6.58 2.49 5.04
CA LEU A 415 -5.90 1.32 4.52
C LEU A 415 -6.90 0.20 4.20
N LEU A 416 -7.77 -0.15 5.15
CA LEU A 416 -8.78 -1.21 5.01
C LEU A 416 -9.77 -0.93 3.87
N GLU A 417 -10.26 0.31 3.73
CA GLU A 417 -11.05 0.73 2.57
C GLU A 417 -10.24 0.75 1.27
N GLY A 418 -9.00 1.21 1.35
CA GLY A 418 -8.08 1.29 0.24
C GLY A 418 -7.77 -0.08 -0.36
N VAL A 419 -7.77 -1.15 0.46
CA VAL A 419 -7.62 -2.53 -0.01
C VAL A 419 -8.82 -2.95 -0.83
N ALA A 420 -10.05 -2.77 -0.32
CA ALA A 420 -11.27 -3.11 -1.06
C ALA A 420 -11.39 -2.35 -2.40
N ARG A 421 -11.05 -1.05 -2.39
CA ARG A 421 -11.00 -0.24 -3.64
C ARG A 421 -10.01 -0.82 -4.65
N SER A 422 -8.85 -1.26 -4.18
CA SER A 422 -7.82 -1.88 -5.02
C SER A 422 -8.30 -3.18 -5.65
N VAL A 423 -8.96 -4.05 -4.89
CA VAL A 423 -9.52 -5.31 -5.40
C VAL A 423 -10.64 -5.05 -6.41
N SER A 424 -11.54 -4.10 -6.12
CA SER A 424 -12.61 -3.72 -7.05
C SER A 424 -12.06 -3.14 -8.37
N LEU A 425 -10.96 -2.38 -8.33
CA LEU A 425 -10.28 -1.88 -9.52
C LEU A 425 -9.75 -3.02 -10.39
N ASP A 426 -9.08 -4.02 -9.79
CA ASP A 426 -8.54 -5.16 -10.52
C ASP A 426 -9.66 -6.01 -11.12
N HIS A 427 -10.79 -6.18 -10.40
CA HIS A 427 -11.98 -6.87 -10.94
C HIS A 427 -12.52 -6.14 -12.17
N ARG A 428 -12.67 -4.81 -12.10
CA ARG A 428 -13.11 -4.00 -13.25
C ARG A 428 -12.17 -4.10 -14.43
N GLN A 429 -10.86 -4.03 -14.20
CA GLN A 429 -9.86 -4.15 -15.27
C GLN A 429 -9.91 -5.53 -15.95
N ARG A 430 -10.01 -6.60 -15.17
CA ARG A 430 -10.14 -7.97 -15.70
C ARG A 430 -11.40 -8.14 -16.56
N ILE A 431 -12.53 -7.63 -16.09
CA ILE A 431 -13.80 -7.67 -16.84
C ILE A 431 -13.71 -6.83 -18.12
N LYS A 432 -13.10 -5.65 -18.06
CA LYS A 432 -12.88 -4.81 -19.24
C LYS A 432 -12.02 -5.52 -20.29
N ALA A 433 -10.88 -6.08 -19.90
CA ALA A 433 -9.99 -6.82 -20.79
C ALA A 433 -10.70 -8.02 -21.44
N MET A 434 -11.56 -8.70 -20.67
CA MET A 434 -12.37 -9.82 -21.17
C MET A 434 -13.39 -9.37 -22.24
N LEU A 435 -14.01 -8.20 -22.08
CA LEU A 435 -14.98 -7.66 -23.04
C LEU A 435 -14.28 -7.14 -24.32
N GLU A 436 -13.10 -6.53 -24.19
CA GLU A 436 -12.32 -6.04 -25.35
C GLU A 436 -11.87 -7.19 -26.27
N LEU A 437 -11.58 -8.36 -25.72
CA LEU A 437 -11.29 -9.58 -26.49
C LEU A 437 -12.49 -10.13 -27.28
N GLN A 438 -13.73 -9.70 -26.99
CA GLN A 438 -14.93 -10.08 -27.76
C GLN A 438 -15.15 -9.22 -29.02
N VAL A 439 -14.50 -8.05 -29.12
CA VAL A 439 -14.67 -7.15 -30.27
C VAL A 439 -13.60 -7.41 -31.34
N ALA A 440 -12.51 -8.09 -30.96
CA ALA A 440 -11.36 -8.36 -31.83
C ALA A 440 -11.32 -9.78 -32.42
N GLY A 441 -12.29 -10.64 -32.08
CA GLY A 441 -12.47 -11.98 -32.64
C GLY A 441 -13.91 -12.17 -33.09
#